data_AF-A0A5C6TXS5-F1
#
_entry.id   AF-A0A5C6TXS5-F1
#
_cell.length_a   1.000
_cell.length_b   1.000
_cell.length_c   1.000
_cell.angle_alpha   90.00
_cell.angle_beta   90.00
_cell.angle_gamma   90.00
#
_symmetry.space_group_name_H-M   'P 1'
#
loop_
_entity.id
_entity.type
_entity.pdbx_description
1 polymer ?
#
loop_
_entity_poly.entity_id
_entity_poly.type
_entity_poly.pdbx_seq_one_letter_code
_entity_poly.pdbx_strand_id
1 'polypeptide(L)'
;MAGTVVVFDQTVVVGADTLIDPVFAGGLAGIANGTAVEVFGSFDAARSRFVATRIAPRDGTLAAYKVRGPVASLDTTARTFRVGTAQFSYDGTLPLLAEGAYLRVQAQTQAVAGRWPVRTVEAGVRALPDLERVKLRGGITRYATDADFDLNGQRVDARTANFIGRPGDLALGKTVVVDGASAGGVLIASKVRLDERGSGGQGSITLQGAIESLNTSARNFVLRGSTVDYSGNSVQFEGGDADDWPTAAA
;
A
#
# COMPACT_ATOMS: atom_id res chain seq x y z
N MET A 1 11.76 11.54 5.47
CA MET A 1 12.36 10.55 6.40
C MET A 1 11.99 9.16 5.94
N ALA A 2 12.93 8.21 5.89
CA ALA A 2 12.63 6.80 5.59
C ALA A 2 12.78 5.95 6.86
N GLY A 3 11.88 5.01 7.09
CA GLY A 3 11.87 4.19 8.31
C GLY A 3 10.81 3.09 8.27
N THR A 4 10.54 2.49 9.43
CA THR A 4 9.47 1.50 9.58
C THR A 4 8.66 1.76 10.84
N VAL A 5 7.38 1.48 10.79
CA VAL A 5 6.48 1.46 11.95
C VAL A 5 5.74 0.13 12.00
N VAL A 6 5.43 -0.34 13.20
CA VAL A 6 4.60 -1.54 13.39
C VAL A 6 3.18 -1.09 13.69
N VAL A 7 2.24 -1.48 12.84
CA VAL A 7 0.80 -1.20 13.00
C VAL A 7 0.06 -2.51 12.91
N PHE A 8 -0.66 -2.91 13.97
CA PHE A 8 -1.45 -4.15 13.96
C PHE A 8 -0.59 -5.39 13.60
N ASP A 9 0.59 -5.50 14.22
CA ASP A 9 1.65 -6.48 13.92
C ASP A 9 2.11 -6.52 12.46
N GLN A 10 1.80 -5.49 11.68
CA GLN A 10 2.29 -5.31 10.32
C GLN A 10 3.53 -4.43 10.32
N THR A 11 4.59 -4.91 9.68
CA THR A 11 5.72 -4.05 9.36
C THR A 11 5.37 -3.16 8.18
N VAL A 12 5.25 -1.86 8.44
CA VAL A 12 4.94 -0.82 7.45
C VAL A 12 6.21 -0.03 7.17
N VAL A 13 6.64 -0.02 5.91
CA VAL A 13 7.72 0.82 5.38
C VAL A 13 7.17 2.23 5.15
N VAL A 14 7.87 3.21 5.70
CA VAL A 14 7.61 4.63 5.52
C VAL A 14 8.74 5.18 4.65
N GLY A 15 8.41 5.60 3.43
CA GLY A 15 9.34 6.20 2.49
C GLY A 15 9.48 7.70 2.72
N ALA A 16 10.43 8.33 2.02
CA ALA A 16 10.59 9.78 2.06
C ALA A 16 9.36 10.54 1.51
N ASP A 17 8.53 9.85 0.74
CA ASP A 17 7.33 10.28 0.05
C ASP A 17 6.03 9.89 0.78
N THR A 18 6.12 9.20 1.92
CA THR A 18 4.93 8.88 2.73
C THR A 18 4.41 10.16 3.39
N LEU A 19 3.16 10.52 3.08
CA LEU A 19 2.49 11.64 3.74
C LEU A 19 2.08 11.24 5.17
N ILE A 20 2.67 11.88 6.18
CA ILE A 20 2.26 11.71 7.57
C ILE A 20 1.36 12.88 7.94
N ASP A 21 0.18 12.57 8.46
CA ASP A 21 -0.80 13.59 8.82
C ASP A 21 -0.24 14.56 9.87
N PRO A 22 -0.41 15.88 9.70
CA PRO A 22 0.23 16.90 10.55
C PRO A 22 -0.24 16.89 12.01
N VAL A 23 -1.31 16.16 12.34
CA VAL A 23 -1.71 15.91 13.74
C VAL A 23 -0.60 15.23 14.55
N PHE A 24 0.28 14.47 13.88
CA PHE A 24 1.42 13.81 14.50
C PHE A 24 2.61 14.78 14.53
N ALA A 25 2.69 15.60 15.58
CA ALA A 25 3.78 16.53 15.76
C ALA A 25 5.15 15.81 15.73
N GLY A 26 6.05 16.24 14.84
CA GLY A 26 7.33 15.55 14.62
C GLY A 26 7.28 14.36 13.65
N GLY A 27 6.17 14.19 12.92
CA GLY A 27 6.01 13.17 11.88
C GLY A 27 5.92 11.76 12.47
N LEU A 28 6.70 10.82 11.93
CA LEU A 28 6.63 9.41 12.34
C LEU A 28 6.93 9.21 13.83
N ALA A 29 7.87 9.99 14.37
CA ALA A 29 8.24 9.94 15.78
C ALA A 29 7.13 10.47 16.71
N GLY A 30 6.19 11.26 16.17
CA GLY A 30 5.02 11.76 16.89
C GLY A 30 3.91 10.73 17.10
N ILE A 31 4.00 9.56 16.46
CA ILE A 31 3.00 8.49 16.62
C ILE A 31 3.33 7.68 17.87
N ALA A 32 2.59 7.93 18.96
CA ALA A 32 2.77 7.19 20.20
C ALA A 32 2.29 5.74 20.08
N ASN A 33 2.93 4.83 20.83
CA ASN A 33 2.50 3.43 20.92
C ASN A 33 1.05 3.34 21.40
N GLY A 34 0.27 2.47 20.75
CA GLY A 34 -1.16 2.29 21.03
C GLY A 34 -2.08 3.28 20.30
N THR A 35 -1.53 4.25 19.57
CA THR A 35 -2.33 5.15 18.73
C THR A 35 -3.01 4.38 17.60
N ALA A 36 -4.31 4.57 17.45
CA ALA A 36 -5.05 4.06 16.31
C ALA A 36 -4.74 4.91 15.07
N VAL A 37 -4.27 4.25 14.01
CA VAL A 37 -3.91 4.90 12.74
C VAL A 37 -4.54 4.18 11.56
N GLU A 38 -4.79 4.90 10.48
CA GLU A 38 -5.09 4.35 9.18
C GLU A 38 -3.86 4.47 8.28
N VAL A 39 -3.44 3.34 7.70
CA VAL A 39 -2.30 3.26 6.79
C VAL A 39 -2.83 3.05 5.38
N PHE A 40 -2.58 4.02 4.51
CA PHE A 40 -2.81 3.92 3.08
C PHE A 40 -1.51 3.47 2.42
N GLY A 41 -1.61 2.53 1.48
CA GLY A 41 -0.43 1.99 0.85
C GLY A 41 -0.70 0.75 0.01
N SER A 42 0.38 0.12 -0.41
CA SER A 42 0.36 -1.15 -1.14
C SER A 42 1.07 -2.24 -0.34
N PHE A 43 0.80 -3.50 -0.69
CA PHE A 43 1.51 -4.64 -0.15
C PHE A 43 2.64 -5.05 -1.11
N ASP A 44 3.88 -4.97 -0.64
CA ASP A 44 5.04 -5.53 -1.33
C ASP A 44 5.08 -7.03 -1.04
N ALA A 45 4.55 -7.81 -1.98
CA ALA A 45 4.49 -9.27 -1.86
C ALA A 45 5.86 -9.94 -1.89
N ALA A 46 6.88 -9.33 -2.51
CA ALA A 46 8.23 -9.90 -2.53
C ALA A 46 8.89 -9.82 -1.15
N ARG A 47 8.60 -8.77 -0.38
CA ARG A 47 9.16 -8.56 0.97
C ARG A 47 8.20 -8.89 2.10
N SER A 48 6.93 -9.21 1.77
CA SER A 48 5.84 -9.39 2.73
C SER A 48 5.66 -8.21 3.70
N ARG A 49 5.76 -6.99 3.16
CA ARG A 49 5.67 -5.74 3.93
C ARG A 49 4.69 -4.77 3.28
N PHE A 50 4.10 -3.90 4.09
CA PHE A 50 3.29 -2.80 3.57
C PHE A 50 4.19 -1.60 3.28
N VAL A 51 3.92 -0.88 2.20
CA VAL A 51 4.59 0.37 1.85
C VAL A 51 3.57 1.48 1.92
N ALA A 52 3.74 2.41 2.86
CA ALA A 52 2.78 3.47 3.11
C ALA A 52 2.94 4.62 2.12
N THR A 53 1.82 5.11 1.61
CA THR A 53 1.72 6.40 0.90
C THR A 53 1.15 7.49 1.79
N ARG A 54 0.32 7.13 2.78
CA ARG A 54 -0.17 8.04 3.81
C ARG A 54 -0.39 7.32 5.14
N ILE A 55 -0.11 8.00 6.25
CA ILE A 55 -0.49 7.57 7.60
C ILE A 55 -1.32 8.69 8.23
N ALA A 56 -2.54 8.36 8.66
CA ALA A 56 -3.50 9.30 9.24
C ALA A 56 -4.02 8.82 10.60
N PRO A 57 -4.45 9.73 11.50
CA PRO A 57 -5.09 9.34 12.74
C PRO A 57 -6.40 8.61 12.47
N ARG A 58 -6.73 7.66 13.34
CA ARG A 58 -8.02 7.01 13.34
C ARG A 58 -8.73 7.33 14.64
N ASP A 59 -9.70 8.24 14.55
CA ASP A 59 -10.42 8.72 15.72
C ASP A 59 -11.31 7.64 16.36
N GLY A 60 -11.42 7.74 17.69
CA GLY A 60 -12.30 6.91 18.51
C GLY A 60 -11.78 5.50 18.79
N THR A 61 -12.55 4.75 19.57
CA THR A 61 -12.24 3.35 19.87
C THR A 61 -12.56 2.48 18.65
N LEU A 62 -11.55 1.78 18.14
CA LEU A 62 -11.74 0.83 17.05
C LEU A 62 -12.46 -0.43 17.57
N ALA A 63 -13.60 -0.76 16.94
CA ALA A 63 -14.33 -1.99 17.23
C ALA A 63 -13.64 -3.24 16.62
N ALA A 64 -12.81 -3.04 15.61
CA ALA A 64 -12.04 -4.07 14.92
C ALA A 64 -10.84 -3.44 14.19
N TYR A 65 -9.78 -4.22 14.04
CA TYR A 65 -8.66 -3.89 13.16
C TYR A 65 -8.84 -4.52 11.79
N LYS A 66 -8.35 -3.86 10.76
CA LYS A 66 -8.54 -4.27 9.36
C LYS A 66 -7.20 -4.33 8.64
N VAL A 67 -6.99 -5.40 7.89
CA VAL A 67 -5.86 -5.55 6.96
C VAL A 67 -6.35 -6.12 5.64
N ARG A 68 -5.72 -5.73 4.54
CA ARG A 68 -5.93 -6.32 3.21
C ARG A 68 -4.61 -6.88 2.70
N GLY A 69 -4.64 -8.11 2.22
CA GLY A 69 -3.45 -8.75 1.66
C GLY A 69 -3.68 -10.22 1.32
N PRO A 70 -2.67 -10.87 0.73
CA PRO A 70 -2.72 -12.29 0.46
C PRO A 70 -2.63 -13.08 1.77
N VAL A 71 -3.42 -14.16 1.85
CA VAL A 71 -3.32 -15.18 2.88
C VAL A 71 -2.06 -16.00 2.63
N ALA A 72 -1.28 -16.22 3.68
CA ALA A 72 -0.09 -17.04 3.66
C ALA A 72 -0.07 -18.00 4.85
N SER A 73 0.62 -19.13 4.72
CA SER A 73 0.84 -20.08 5.81
C SER A 73 -0.46 -20.53 6.49
N LEU A 74 -1.50 -20.81 5.70
CA LEU A 74 -2.77 -21.34 6.18
C LEU A 74 -2.56 -22.75 6.76
N ASP A 75 -2.76 -22.87 8.07
CA ASP A 75 -2.79 -24.12 8.81
C ASP A 75 -4.23 -24.40 9.23
N THR A 76 -4.86 -25.38 8.59
CA THR A 76 -6.24 -25.78 8.85
C THR A 76 -6.40 -26.63 10.12
N THR A 77 -5.31 -27.21 10.63
CA THR A 77 -5.30 -27.99 11.87
C THR A 77 -5.19 -27.07 13.06
N ALA A 78 -4.22 -26.14 13.04
CA ALA A 78 -4.06 -25.11 14.05
C ALA A 78 -5.09 -23.97 13.90
N ARG A 79 -5.86 -23.95 12.80
CA ARG A 79 -6.84 -22.92 12.42
C ARG A 79 -6.27 -21.51 12.41
N THR A 80 -5.11 -21.36 11.77
CA THR A 80 -4.39 -20.10 11.73
C THR A 80 -3.85 -19.78 10.36
N PHE A 81 -3.59 -18.51 10.09
CA PHE A 81 -2.96 -18.05 8.86
C PHE A 81 -2.22 -16.73 9.09
N ARG A 82 -1.55 -16.22 8.07
CA ARG A 82 -0.88 -14.93 8.07
C ARG A 82 -1.41 -14.03 6.98
N VAL A 83 -1.35 -12.73 7.25
CA VAL A 83 -1.42 -11.67 6.23
C VAL A 83 -0.29 -10.70 6.56
N GLY A 84 0.66 -10.53 5.64
CA GLY A 84 1.90 -9.82 5.94
C GLY A 84 2.65 -10.49 7.10
N THR A 85 2.95 -9.73 8.15
CA THR A 85 3.70 -10.23 9.32
C THR A 85 2.81 -10.67 10.48
N ALA A 86 1.54 -10.26 10.52
CA ALA A 86 0.63 -10.62 11.60
C ALA A 86 0.08 -12.04 11.45
N GLN A 87 -0.14 -12.70 12.60
CA GLN A 87 -0.74 -14.01 12.70
C GLN A 87 -2.19 -13.92 13.13
N PHE A 88 -3.05 -14.66 12.44
CA PHE A 88 -4.49 -14.67 12.65
C PHE A 88 -4.93 -16.07 13.09
N SER A 89 -5.87 -16.13 14.02
CA SER A 89 -6.60 -17.35 14.37
C SER A 89 -8.06 -17.19 13.93
N TYR A 90 -8.67 -18.27 13.51
CA TYR A 90 -10.07 -18.28 13.13
C TYR A 90 -10.80 -19.47 13.72
N ASP A 91 -12.09 -19.28 13.94
CA ASP A 91 -13.00 -20.34 14.35
C ASP A 91 -14.07 -20.54 13.28
N GLY A 92 -14.63 -21.75 13.25
CA GLY A 92 -15.65 -22.12 12.27
C GLY A 92 -15.12 -22.16 10.83
N THR A 93 -16.03 -22.01 9.87
CA THR A 93 -15.73 -22.06 8.44
C THR A 93 -15.66 -20.66 7.87
N LEU A 94 -14.58 -20.36 7.14
CA LEU A 94 -14.40 -19.12 6.39
C LEU A 94 -14.34 -19.45 4.89
N PRO A 95 -15.44 -19.34 4.14
CA PRO A 95 -15.53 -19.85 2.76
C PRO A 95 -14.54 -19.21 1.77
N LEU A 96 -14.13 -17.97 2.02
CA LEU A 96 -13.16 -17.25 1.18
C LEU A 96 -11.70 -17.50 1.59
N LEU A 97 -11.47 -18.18 2.72
CA LEU A 97 -10.12 -18.42 3.23
C LEU A 97 -9.48 -19.58 2.46
N ALA A 98 -8.49 -19.24 1.65
CA ALA A 98 -7.62 -20.19 0.96
C ALA A 98 -6.19 -19.63 0.92
N GLU A 99 -5.20 -20.51 0.81
CA GLU A 99 -3.81 -20.10 0.65
C GLU A 99 -3.66 -19.23 -0.62
N GLY A 100 -2.99 -18.08 -0.49
CA GLY A 100 -2.81 -17.11 -1.56
C GLY A 100 -4.03 -16.22 -1.85
N ALA A 101 -5.19 -16.45 -1.23
CA ALA A 101 -6.37 -15.63 -1.46
C ALA A 101 -6.14 -14.18 -0.98
N TYR A 102 -6.48 -13.19 -1.81
CA TYR A 102 -6.36 -11.78 -1.43
C TYR A 102 -7.63 -11.32 -0.71
N LEU A 103 -7.55 -11.20 0.62
CA LEU A 103 -8.71 -10.96 1.49
C LEU A 103 -8.60 -9.63 2.24
N ARG A 104 -9.77 -9.11 2.62
CA ARG A 104 -9.90 -8.13 3.69
C ARG A 104 -10.26 -8.87 4.96
N VAL A 105 -9.38 -8.83 5.94
CA VAL A 105 -9.57 -9.45 7.24
C VAL A 105 -9.95 -8.39 8.25
N GLN A 106 -11.05 -8.59 8.96
CA GLN A 106 -11.39 -7.83 10.17
C GLN A 106 -11.13 -8.71 11.39
N ALA A 107 -10.33 -8.23 12.34
CA ALA A 107 -9.99 -8.96 13.55
C ALA A 107 -10.39 -8.18 14.82
N GLN A 108 -10.43 -8.87 15.94
CA GLN A 108 -10.54 -8.24 17.26
C GLN A 108 -9.35 -7.31 17.52
N THR A 109 -9.54 -6.35 18.44
CA THR A 109 -8.51 -5.37 18.81
C THR A 109 -7.59 -5.84 19.94
N GLN A 110 -7.77 -7.07 20.41
CA GLN A 110 -6.90 -7.73 21.38
C GLN A 110 -6.40 -9.05 20.79
N ALA A 111 -5.07 -9.23 20.81
CA ALA A 111 -4.45 -10.49 20.42
C ALA A 111 -4.56 -11.52 21.57
N VAL A 112 -4.73 -12.78 21.23
CA VAL A 112 -4.75 -13.93 22.14
C VAL A 112 -3.59 -14.85 21.76
N ALA A 113 -2.67 -15.10 22.70
CA ALA A 113 -1.48 -15.91 22.46
C ALA A 113 -0.66 -15.49 21.22
N GLY A 114 -0.53 -14.18 20.99
CA GLY A 114 0.20 -13.62 19.84
C GLY A 114 -0.53 -13.72 18.50
N ARG A 115 -1.84 -13.99 18.51
CA ARG A 115 -2.67 -14.14 17.30
C ARG A 115 -3.89 -13.24 17.38
N TRP A 116 -4.28 -12.67 16.26
CA TRP A 116 -5.45 -11.82 16.15
C TRP A 116 -6.69 -12.66 15.82
N PRO A 117 -7.68 -12.76 16.72
CA PRO A 117 -8.90 -13.51 16.44
C PRO A 117 -9.70 -12.83 15.33
N VAL A 118 -9.95 -13.57 14.25
CA VAL A 118 -10.70 -13.09 13.09
C VAL A 118 -12.18 -12.97 13.44
N ARG A 119 -12.78 -11.85 13.05
CA ARG A 119 -14.23 -11.63 13.10
C ARG A 119 -14.86 -11.97 11.76
N THR A 120 -14.35 -11.38 10.69
CA THR A 120 -14.87 -11.59 9.34
C THR A 120 -13.75 -11.58 8.31
N VAL A 121 -14.00 -12.29 7.21
CA VAL A 121 -13.21 -12.18 5.99
C VAL A 121 -14.12 -11.79 4.84
N GLU A 122 -13.65 -10.87 4.01
CA GLU A 122 -14.32 -10.41 2.80
C GLU A 122 -13.33 -10.50 1.63
N ALA A 123 -13.83 -10.49 0.40
CA ALA A 123 -12.97 -10.33 -0.76
C ALA A 123 -12.12 -9.05 -0.62
N GLY A 124 -10.80 -9.18 -0.76
CA GLY A 124 -9.86 -8.07 -0.58
C GLY A 124 -9.81 -7.13 -1.78
N VAL A 125 -10.33 -7.59 -2.91
CA VAL A 125 -10.39 -6.85 -4.18
C VAL A 125 -11.84 -6.71 -4.59
N ARG A 126 -12.18 -5.53 -5.10
CA ARG A 126 -13.47 -5.32 -5.76
C ARG A 126 -13.40 -6.00 -7.12
N ALA A 127 -14.31 -6.94 -7.38
CA ALA A 127 -14.42 -7.56 -8.69
C ALA A 127 -14.57 -6.46 -9.77
N LEU A 128 -13.75 -6.56 -10.81
CA LEU A 128 -13.92 -5.72 -11.98
C LEU A 128 -15.27 -6.07 -12.63
N PRO A 129 -16.12 -5.07 -12.94
CA PRO A 129 -17.28 -5.32 -13.78
C PRO A 129 -16.83 -5.72 -15.18
N ASP A 130 -17.72 -6.36 -15.92
CA ASP A 130 -17.44 -6.70 -17.31
C ASP A 130 -17.25 -5.41 -18.12
N LEU A 131 -16.08 -5.28 -18.74
CA LEU A 131 -15.63 -4.07 -19.40
C LEU A 131 -14.81 -4.44 -20.63
N GLU A 132 -15.15 -3.86 -21.79
CA GLU A 132 -14.39 -4.07 -23.03
C GLU A 132 -12.96 -3.49 -22.96
N ARG A 133 -12.73 -2.51 -22.09
CA ARG A 133 -11.41 -1.90 -21.90
C ARG A 133 -11.16 -1.56 -20.43
N VAL A 134 -10.05 -2.09 -19.92
CA VAL A 134 -9.52 -1.86 -18.58
C VAL A 134 -8.04 -1.59 -18.69
N LYS A 135 -7.56 -0.61 -17.92
CA LYS A 135 -6.14 -0.39 -17.67
C LYS A 135 -5.92 -0.44 -16.17
N LEU A 136 -5.16 -1.44 -15.72
CA LEU A 136 -4.85 -1.63 -14.32
C LEU A 136 -3.35 -1.47 -14.09
N ARG A 137 -2.98 -0.68 -13.09
CA ARG A 137 -1.60 -0.51 -12.62
C ARG A 137 -1.50 -1.05 -11.20
N GLY A 138 -0.43 -1.80 -10.91
CA GLY A 138 -0.27 -2.36 -9.57
C GLY A 138 0.97 -3.21 -9.42
N GLY A 139 1.17 -3.70 -8.20
CA GLY A 139 2.17 -4.73 -7.91
C GLY A 139 1.61 -6.12 -8.16
N ILE A 140 2.46 -7.02 -8.65
CA ILE A 140 2.13 -8.45 -8.75
C ILE A 140 2.09 -9.04 -7.33
N THR A 141 0.90 -9.47 -6.89
CA THR A 141 0.64 -10.00 -5.55
C THR A 141 0.64 -11.53 -5.49
N ARG A 142 0.52 -12.18 -6.64
CA ARG A 142 0.69 -13.62 -6.84
C ARG A 142 1.27 -13.84 -8.22
N TYR A 143 2.22 -14.75 -8.37
CA TYR A 143 2.85 -15.05 -9.64
C TYR A 143 2.92 -16.55 -9.83
N ALA A 144 2.29 -17.07 -10.90
CA ALA A 144 2.47 -18.46 -11.32
C ALA A 144 3.33 -18.53 -12.59
N THR A 145 2.99 -17.72 -13.60
CA THR A 145 3.75 -17.58 -14.85
C THR A 145 3.55 -16.19 -15.44
N ASP A 146 4.29 -15.84 -16.50
CA ASP A 146 4.05 -14.62 -17.29
C ASP A 146 2.62 -14.55 -17.87
N ALA A 147 1.96 -15.70 -18.03
CA ALA A 147 0.59 -15.79 -18.53
C ALA A 147 -0.47 -15.79 -17.41
N ASP A 148 -0.06 -15.94 -16.15
CA ASP A 148 -0.95 -16.12 -15.01
C ASP A 148 -0.38 -15.52 -13.72
N PHE A 149 -0.89 -14.35 -13.36
CA PHE A 149 -0.51 -13.61 -12.16
C PHE A 149 -1.69 -12.79 -11.61
N ASP A 150 -1.58 -12.30 -10.39
CA ASP A 150 -2.57 -11.40 -9.80
C ASP A 150 -1.96 -10.01 -9.61
N LEU A 151 -2.71 -8.97 -9.97
CA LEU A 151 -2.30 -7.57 -9.89
C LEU A 151 -3.15 -6.86 -8.84
N ASN A 152 -2.56 -6.43 -7.72
CA ASN A 152 -3.31 -5.93 -6.55
C ASN A 152 -4.42 -6.91 -6.08
N GLY A 153 -4.17 -8.22 -6.22
CA GLY A 153 -5.12 -9.31 -5.95
C GLY A 153 -6.16 -9.58 -7.07
N GLN A 154 -6.18 -8.78 -8.13
CA GLN A 154 -7.03 -9.03 -9.30
C GLN A 154 -6.38 -10.08 -10.20
N ARG A 155 -7.07 -11.21 -10.44
CA ARG A 155 -6.59 -12.25 -11.36
C ARG A 155 -6.40 -11.68 -12.77
N VAL A 156 -5.24 -11.95 -13.36
CA VAL A 156 -4.89 -11.57 -14.73
C VAL A 156 -4.62 -12.83 -15.55
N ASP A 157 -5.33 -12.97 -16.66
CA ASP A 157 -5.06 -13.95 -17.71
C ASP A 157 -4.31 -13.24 -18.84
N ALA A 158 -3.02 -13.54 -18.99
CA ALA A 158 -2.14 -12.92 -19.97
C ALA A 158 -1.68 -13.88 -21.07
N ARG A 159 -2.38 -15.02 -21.25
CA ARG A 159 -2.03 -16.04 -22.27
C ARG A 159 -1.93 -15.50 -23.69
N THR A 160 -2.71 -14.47 -24.02
CA THR A 160 -2.75 -13.83 -25.34
C THR A 160 -2.17 -12.42 -25.34
N ALA A 161 -1.56 -11.99 -24.23
CA ALA A 161 -1.09 -10.62 -24.09
C ALA A 161 0.20 -10.38 -24.88
N ASN A 162 0.33 -9.21 -25.48
CA ASN A 162 1.62 -8.71 -25.95
C ASN A 162 2.43 -8.20 -24.76
N PHE A 163 3.47 -8.92 -24.40
CA PHE A 163 4.39 -8.52 -23.33
C PHE A 163 5.46 -7.58 -23.87
N ILE A 164 5.55 -6.36 -23.30
CA ILE A 164 6.66 -5.44 -23.57
C ILE A 164 7.65 -5.51 -22.41
N GLY A 165 8.72 -6.25 -22.62
CA GLY A 165 9.80 -6.55 -21.68
C GLY A 165 10.59 -7.78 -22.16
N ARG A 166 11.44 -8.33 -21.30
CA ARG A 166 12.17 -9.58 -21.53
C ARG A 166 11.49 -10.74 -20.78
N PRO A 167 11.46 -11.96 -21.34
CA PRO A 167 10.96 -13.12 -20.60
C PRO A 167 11.59 -13.24 -19.20
N GLY A 168 10.77 -13.47 -18.18
CA GLY A 168 11.21 -13.52 -16.77
C GLY A 168 11.32 -12.15 -16.07
N ASP A 169 10.99 -11.05 -16.75
CA ASP A 169 10.90 -9.72 -16.13
C ASP A 169 9.74 -9.61 -15.13
N LEU A 170 8.68 -10.41 -15.30
CA LEU A 170 7.59 -10.49 -14.34
C LEU A 170 7.97 -11.41 -13.19
N ALA A 171 7.73 -10.91 -11.98
CA ALA A 171 7.93 -11.65 -10.76
C ALA A 171 7.06 -11.04 -9.66
N LEU A 172 6.92 -11.78 -8.56
CA LEU A 172 6.25 -11.29 -7.36
C LEU A 172 6.84 -9.92 -6.93
N GLY A 173 5.96 -8.97 -6.59
CA GLY A 173 6.34 -7.62 -6.16
C GLY A 173 6.73 -6.65 -7.29
N LYS A 174 6.86 -7.10 -8.55
CA LYS A 174 7.08 -6.19 -9.67
C LYS A 174 5.83 -5.35 -9.94
N THR A 175 6.03 -4.06 -10.21
CA THR A 175 4.94 -3.17 -10.61
C THR A 175 4.78 -3.23 -12.13
N VAL A 176 3.54 -3.40 -12.59
CA VAL A 176 3.20 -3.50 -14.01
C VAL A 176 1.99 -2.64 -14.34
N VAL A 177 1.84 -2.37 -15.64
CA VAL A 177 0.62 -1.84 -16.24
C VAL A 177 0.06 -2.89 -17.19
N VAL A 178 -1.20 -3.25 -16.99
CA VAL A 178 -1.93 -4.22 -17.80
C VAL A 178 -3.09 -3.50 -18.49
N ASP A 179 -3.10 -3.56 -19.81
CA ASP A 179 -4.20 -3.13 -20.66
C ASP A 179 -4.95 -4.39 -21.15
N GLY A 180 -6.28 -4.38 -21.16
CA GLY A 180 -7.09 -5.56 -21.49
C GLY A 180 -8.60 -5.33 -21.42
N ALA A 181 -9.35 -6.42 -21.34
CA ALA A 181 -10.80 -6.43 -21.05
C ALA A 181 -11.05 -7.18 -19.74
N SER A 182 -12.15 -6.90 -19.05
CA SER A 182 -12.57 -7.70 -17.90
C SER A 182 -13.83 -8.49 -18.22
N ALA A 183 -13.83 -9.77 -17.85
CA ALA A 183 -14.98 -10.66 -17.94
C ALA A 183 -15.01 -11.58 -16.74
N GLY A 184 -16.15 -11.68 -16.06
CA GLY A 184 -16.33 -12.56 -14.90
C GLY A 184 -15.37 -12.25 -13.75
N GLY A 185 -14.97 -10.98 -13.60
CA GLY A 185 -14.01 -10.57 -12.58
C GLY A 185 -12.57 -11.05 -12.82
N VAL A 186 -12.21 -11.47 -14.04
CA VAL A 186 -10.83 -11.73 -14.47
C VAL A 186 -10.43 -10.64 -15.48
N LEU A 187 -9.18 -10.16 -15.40
CA LEU A 187 -8.61 -9.24 -16.39
C LEU A 187 -7.95 -10.06 -17.50
N ILE A 188 -8.57 -10.10 -18.67
CA ILE A 188 -8.03 -10.72 -19.88
C ILE A 188 -7.09 -9.70 -20.53
N ALA A 189 -5.79 -9.89 -20.35
CA ALA A 189 -4.78 -8.94 -20.79
C ALA A 189 -4.54 -9.04 -22.30
N SER A 190 -4.51 -7.89 -22.96
CA SER A 190 -4.05 -7.75 -24.34
C SER A 190 -2.63 -7.19 -24.42
N LYS A 191 -2.19 -6.48 -23.37
CA LYS A 191 -0.84 -5.92 -23.28
C LYS A 191 -0.40 -5.82 -21.83
N VAL A 192 0.82 -6.28 -21.56
CA VAL A 192 1.45 -6.22 -20.22
C VAL A 192 2.80 -5.55 -20.35
N ARG A 193 3.12 -4.63 -19.44
CA ARG A 193 4.39 -3.91 -19.43
C ARG A 193 4.88 -3.69 -18.02
N LEU A 194 6.19 -3.79 -17.82
CA LEU A 194 6.81 -3.31 -16.59
C LEU A 194 6.52 -1.83 -16.41
N ASP A 195 6.20 -1.46 -15.18
CA ASP A 195 6.17 -0.07 -14.77
C ASP A 195 7.55 0.31 -14.23
N GLU A 196 8.38 0.87 -15.10
CA GLU A 196 9.72 1.35 -14.75
C GLU A 196 9.67 2.49 -13.70
N ARG A 197 8.49 3.11 -13.50
CA ARG A 197 8.23 4.06 -12.41
C ARG A 197 7.96 3.40 -11.05
N GLY A 198 8.02 2.06 -10.97
CA GLY A 198 7.60 1.27 -9.81
C GLY A 198 8.66 0.33 -9.24
N SER A 199 9.93 0.47 -9.64
CA SER A 199 11.04 -0.22 -8.98
C SER A 199 11.49 0.58 -7.75
N GLY A 200 10.73 0.49 -6.65
CA GLY A 200 11.17 0.93 -5.32
C GLY A 200 11.31 2.43 -5.05
N GLY A 201 11.13 3.30 -6.05
CA GLY A 201 10.85 4.72 -5.87
C GLY A 201 9.47 4.99 -6.43
N GLN A 202 8.53 5.51 -5.64
CA GLN A 202 7.29 6.01 -6.20
C GLN A 202 7.68 7.06 -7.24
N GLY A 203 7.11 7.00 -8.44
CA GLY A 203 7.35 8.01 -9.47
C GLY A 203 7.20 9.43 -8.90
N SER A 204 7.92 10.39 -9.48
CA SER A 204 7.94 11.80 -9.06
C SER A 204 6.54 12.29 -8.61
N ILE A 205 6.41 12.64 -7.33
CA ILE A 205 5.21 13.30 -6.81
C ILE A 205 5.39 14.79 -7.11
N THR A 206 4.48 15.34 -7.92
CA THR A 206 4.43 16.78 -8.19
C THR A 206 3.26 17.38 -7.42
N LEU A 207 3.57 18.33 -6.54
CA LEU A 207 2.58 19.14 -5.85
C LEU A 207 2.59 20.55 -6.48
N GLN A 208 1.42 21.09 -6.78
CA GLN A 208 1.28 22.43 -7.37
C GLN A 208 0.23 23.24 -6.60
N GLY A 209 0.59 24.45 -6.18
CA GLY A 209 -0.28 25.38 -5.46
C GLY A 209 0.50 26.51 -4.80
N ALA A 210 -0.20 27.37 -4.07
CA ALA A 210 0.42 28.39 -3.24
C ALA A 210 0.89 27.80 -1.90
N ILE A 211 2.01 28.30 -1.39
CA ILE A 211 2.45 27.99 -0.02
C ILE A 211 1.43 28.59 0.96
N GLU A 212 0.80 27.73 1.76
CA GLU A 212 -0.20 28.11 2.76
C GLU A 212 0.45 28.59 4.05
N SER A 213 1.59 28.01 4.42
CA SER A 213 2.44 28.47 5.52
C SER A 213 3.89 28.05 5.30
N LEU A 214 4.84 28.86 5.80
CA LEU A 214 6.28 28.62 5.66
C LEU A 214 6.95 28.71 7.04
N ASN A 215 7.73 27.68 7.40
CA ASN A 215 8.58 27.69 8.58
C ASN A 215 10.04 27.49 8.16
N THR A 216 10.77 28.60 8.01
CA THR A 216 12.16 28.60 7.57
C THR A 216 13.13 28.01 8.60
N SER A 217 12.81 28.12 9.91
CA SER A 217 13.62 27.52 10.98
C SER A 217 13.52 25.99 10.99
N ALA A 218 12.31 25.45 10.84
CA ALA A 218 12.07 24.01 10.76
C ALA A 218 12.26 23.45 9.33
N ARG A 219 12.54 24.33 8.35
CA ARG A 219 12.71 24.00 6.92
C ARG A 219 11.58 23.14 6.35
N ASN A 220 10.35 23.59 6.60
CA ASN A 220 9.16 22.99 6.02
C ASN A 220 8.12 24.06 5.63
N PHE A 221 7.22 23.70 4.73
CA PHE A 221 6.09 24.54 4.31
C PHE A 221 4.83 23.69 4.12
N VAL A 222 3.66 24.31 4.15
CA VAL A 222 2.38 23.64 3.88
C VAL A 222 1.89 23.99 2.48
N LEU A 223 1.49 22.98 1.73
CA LEU A 223 0.93 23.10 0.39
C LEU A 223 -0.28 22.17 0.28
N ARG A 224 -1.48 22.72 0.06
CA ARG A 224 -2.73 21.94 0.01
C ARG A 224 -2.94 21.10 1.29
N GLY A 225 -2.68 21.69 2.46
CA GLY A 225 -2.73 21.00 3.75
C GLY A 225 -1.67 19.92 3.98
N SER A 226 -0.72 19.73 3.06
CA SER A 226 0.39 18.77 3.22
C SER A 226 1.66 19.51 3.63
N THR A 227 2.29 19.08 4.73
CA THR A 227 3.61 19.60 5.14
C THR A 227 4.71 18.97 4.30
N VAL A 228 5.46 19.80 3.59
CA VAL A 228 6.63 19.42 2.78
C VAL A 228 7.89 19.83 3.53
N ASP A 229 8.71 18.85 3.89
CA ASP A 229 10.04 19.07 4.48
C ASP A 229 11.08 19.25 3.36
N TYR A 230 11.83 20.34 3.43
CA TYR A 230 12.93 20.64 2.50
C TYR A 230 14.29 20.73 3.21
N SER A 231 14.41 20.13 4.40
CA SER A 231 15.63 20.17 5.20
C SER A 231 16.76 19.28 4.65
N GLY A 232 16.42 18.33 3.77
CA GLY A 232 17.34 17.32 3.26
C GLY A 232 18.37 17.86 2.26
N ASN A 233 19.61 17.39 2.36
CA ASN A 233 20.72 17.77 1.48
C ASN A 233 20.53 17.40 -0.01
N SER A 234 19.57 16.54 -0.33
CA SER A 234 19.23 16.13 -1.71
C SER A 234 18.18 17.04 -2.37
N VAL A 235 17.64 18.02 -1.65
CA VAL A 235 16.67 18.97 -2.20
C VAL A 235 17.38 19.87 -3.21
N GLN A 236 16.74 20.06 -4.36
CA GLN A 236 17.19 20.97 -5.41
C GLN A 236 16.11 22.03 -5.61
N PHE A 237 16.54 23.27 -5.78
CA PHE A 237 15.67 24.39 -6.11
C PHE A 237 15.96 24.82 -7.54
N GLU A 238 14.91 25.04 -8.32
CA GLU A 238 15.00 25.55 -9.68
C GLU A 238 14.32 26.92 -9.74
N GLY A 239 15.02 27.92 -10.30
CA GLY A 239 14.49 29.29 -10.43
C GLY A 239 14.57 30.15 -9.17
N GLY A 240 15.35 29.73 -8.16
CA GLY A 240 15.58 30.43 -6.90
C GLY A 240 16.07 29.47 -5.82
N ASP A 241 16.03 29.89 -4.56
CA ASP A 241 16.24 29.04 -3.39
C ASP A 241 15.09 29.18 -2.35
N ALA A 242 15.27 28.61 -1.16
CA ALA A 242 14.26 28.66 -0.11
C ALA A 242 14.07 30.05 0.50
N ASP A 243 15.06 30.95 0.38
CA ASP A 243 15.01 32.31 0.91
C ASP A 243 14.19 33.24 0.00
N ASP A 244 13.99 32.85 -1.26
CA ASP A 244 13.14 33.56 -2.23
C ASP A 244 11.62 33.35 -2.00
N TRP A 245 11.24 32.46 -1.09
CA TRP A 245 9.83 32.15 -0.86
C TRP A 245 9.13 33.24 -0.05
N PRO A 246 7.87 33.56 -0.37
CA PRO A 246 7.13 34.59 0.36
C PRO A 246 7.01 34.17 1.83
N THR A 247 7.50 35.03 2.72
CA THR A 247 7.17 34.92 4.15
C THR A 247 5.65 35.06 4.26
N ALA A 248 5.00 34.12 4.94
CA ALA A 248 3.55 34.12 5.07
C ALA A 248 3.09 35.51 5.52
N ALA A 249 2.21 36.14 4.72
CA ALA A 249 1.64 37.43 5.08
C ALA A 249 0.93 37.30 6.44
N ALA A 250 1.26 38.20 7.36
CA ALA A 250 0.63 38.29 8.68
C ALA A 250 -0.88 38.54 8.58
#